data_AF-A0A7C4HNQ6-F1
#
_entry.id   AF-A0A7C4HNQ6-F1
#
_cell.length_a   1.000
_cell.length_b   1.000
_cell.length_c   1.000
_cell.angle_alpha   90.00
_cell.angle_beta   90.00
_cell.angle_gamma   90.00
#
_symmetry.space_group_name_H-M   'P 1'
#
loop_
_entity.id
_entity.type
_entity.pdbx_description
1 polymer ?
#
loop_
_entity_poly.entity_id
_entity_poly.type
_entity_poly.pdbx_seq_one_letter_code
_entity_poly.pdbx_strand_id
1 'polypeptide(L)'
;RGFHFTNLLLYSLTCVAAWALFLRLLRAPVPALLCGLLFASLPAHVENVAWISGRTDLISALFVFAAFYLFLDYDERGGRPRLAAAVGLFFLGLLGKEMALTLIPALVLRQWLERGAKRAATSVWPFMIAAAVYWILHHRAAEGGGIENLYHTFGDRSLNVLRNLSLGVWRSFVPGGFEYLISATREEAGKLFPLPGGLKGALTLAPLALALAGLIIALRKRERLVVLGLGAGLAGLAPVSGVVPIGVVFALRFLLIPGFFFLLVAGALLRRLPDRGPAGLPWAAALAAPFIVWYAGTALMWAPRWRSDATLMAALLQKAPDAALGHFLMANGLGSEGRLEEAVPHYRRALELRPHYPEAWYNLGAVEERRGNSDAAAESYRRCLAQNPNYPPARAGLLRLGR
;
A
#
# COMPACT_ATOMS: atom_id res chain seq x y z
N ARG A 1 -14.28 -13.89 -11.90
CA ARG A 1 -13.67 -13.23 -13.09
C ARG A 1 -14.03 -11.74 -13.26
N GLY A 2 -14.98 -11.15 -12.51
CA GLY A 2 -15.50 -9.79 -12.80
C GLY A 2 -14.62 -8.59 -12.41
N PHE A 3 -13.87 -8.62 -11.30
CA PHE A 3 -13.19 -7.41 -10.82
C PHE A 3 -11.85 -7.12 -11.51
N HIS A 4 -11.15 -8.13 -12.02
CA HIS A 4 -9.83 -7.95 -12.64
C HIS A 4 -9.87 -6.98 -13.83
N PHE A 5 -10.90 -7.06 -14.68
CA PHE A 5 -11.08 -6.13 -15.80
C PHE A 5 -11.25 -4.69 -15.32
N THR A 6 -12.12 -4.47 -14.34
CA THR A 6 -12.34 -3.13 -13.77
C THR A 6 -11.09 -2.59 -13.06
N ASN A 7 -10.33 -3.44 -12.37
CA ASN A 7 -9.07 -3.04 -11.75
C ASN A 7 -8.02 -2.71 -12.81
N LEU A 8 -7.96 -3.45 -13.92
CA LEU A 8 -7.07 -3.14 -15.02
C LEU A 8 -7.42 -1.79 -15.66
N LEU A 9 -8.71 -1.51 -15.88
CA LEU A 9 -9.17 -0.22 -16.38
C LEU A 9 -8.80 0.93 -15.43
N LEU A 10 -9.07 0.78 -14.13
CA LEU A 10 -8.70 1.76 -13.11
C LEU A 10 -7.18 1.98 -13.07
N TYR A 11 -6.40 0.92 -13.19
CA TYR A 11 -4.95 0.99 -13.24
C TYR A 11 -4.46 1.73 -14.48
N SER A 12 -5.00 1.43 -15.68
CA SER A 12 -4.68 2.16 -16.91
C SER A 12 -4.99 3.66 -16.77
N LEU A 13 -6.15 4.02 -16.22
CA LEU A 13 -6.50 5.42 -15.96
C LEU A 13 -5.53 6.08 -14.96
N THR A 14 -5.13 5.35 -13.92
CA THR A 14 -4.15 5.81 -12.93
C THR A 14 -2.79 6.05 -13.56
N CYS A 15 -2.32 5.15 -14.43
CA CYS A 15 -1.07 5.30 -15.17
C CYS A 15 -1.11 6.50 -16.13
N VAL A 16 -2.22 6.72 -16.82
CA VAL A 16 -2.41 7.89 -17.69
C VAL A 16 -2.39 9.19 -16.87
N ALA A 17 -3.07 9.23 -15.73
CA ALA A 17 -3.05 10.38 -14.83
C ALA A 17 -1.63 10.65 -14.26
N ALA A 18 -0.91 9.61 -13.86
CA ALA A 18 0.48 9.70 -13.42
C ALA A 18 1.40 10.23 -14.54
N TRP A 19 1.27 9.72 -15.76
CA TRP A 19 2.04 10.20 -16.91
C TRP A 19 1.73 11.67 -17.24
N ALA A 20 0.46 12.08 -17.21
CA ALA A 20 0.07 13.47 -17.42
C ALA A 20 0.69 14.40 -16.34
N LEU A 21 0.79 13.95 -15.09
CA LEU A 21 1.50 14.66 -14.05
C LEU A 21 3.01 14.71 -14.28
N PHE A 22 3.64 13.60 -14.70
CA PHE A 22 5.07 13.61 -15.04
C PHE A 22 5.36 14.61 -16.16
N LEU A 23 4.54 14.63 -17.22
CA LEU A 23 4.65 15.61 -18.30
C LEU A 23 4.58 17.04 -17.77
N ARG A 24 3.60 17.33 -16.90
CA ARG A 24 3.39 18.68 -16.35
C ARG A 24 4.52 19.11 -15.41
N LEU A 25 4.99 18.22 -14.54
CA LEU A 25 6.01 18.52 -13.53
C LEU A 25 7.42 18.56 -14.11
N LEU A 26 7.79 17.59 -14.96
CA LEU A 26 9.12 17.50 -15.54
C LEU A 26 9.33 18.49 -16.68
N ARG A 27 8.27 18.81 -17.43
CA ARG A 27 8.31 19.60 -18.68
C ARG A 27 9.32 19.07 -19.69
N ALA A 28 9.53 17.76 -19.67
CA ALA A 28 10.45 17.05 -20.54
C ALA A 28 9.77 15.76 -21.01
N PRO A 29 9.36 15.65 -22.28
CA PRO A 29 8.47 14.58 -22.74
C PRO A 29 9.12 13.20 -22.65
N VAL A 30 10.41 13.09 -22.98
CA VAL A 30 11.15 11.82 -22.93
C VAL A 30 11.33 11.32 -21.49
N PRO A 31 11.87 12.10 -20.52
CA PRO A 31 11.88 11.69 -19.12
C PRO A 31 10.49 11.37 -18.55
N ALA A 32 9.45 12.12 -18.93
CA ALA A 32 8.09 11.86 -18.48
C ALA A 32 7.53 10.53 -19.00
N LEU A 33 7.78 10.21 -20.28
CA LEU A 33 7.42 8.92 -20.86
C LEU A 33 8.15 7.77 -20.15
N LEU A 34 9.45 7.92 -19.89
CA LEU A 34 10.24 6.94 -19.14
C LEU A 34 9.67 6.69 -17.74
N CYS A 35 9.40 7.75 -16.98
CA CYS A 35 8.77 7.65 -15.66
C CYS A 35 7.39 7.01 -15.75
N GLY A 36 6.57 7.34 -16.77
CA GLY A 36 5.26 6.74 -16.99
C GLY A 36 5.33 5.24 -17.29
N LEU A 37 6.26 4.80 -18.15
CA LEU A 37 6.48 3.38 -18.47
C LEU A 37 7.02 2.60 -17.28
N LEU A 38 7.95 3.18 -16.51
CA LEU A 38 8.45 2.57 -15.27
C LEU A 38 7.37 2.49 -14.20
N PHE A 39 6.52 3.52 -14.09
CA PHE A 39 5.38 3.51 -13.16
C PHE A 39 4.37 2.43 -13.56
N ALA A 40 4.03 2.32 -14.85
CA ALA A 40 3.09 1.31 -15.33
C ALA A 40 3.61 -0.12 -15.19
N SER A 41 4.93 -0.33 -15.23
CA SER A 41 5.57 -1.64 -15.10
C SER A 41 6.06 -1.97 -13.69
N LEU A 42 5.86 -1.08 -12.71
CA LEU A 42 6.36 -1.29 -11.34
C LEU A 42 5.67 -2.50 -10.70
N PRO A 43 6.40 -3.57 -10.34
CA PRO A 43 5.74 -4.80 -9.88
C PRO A 43 5.07 -4.64 -8.51
N ALA A 44 5.41 -3.59 -7.74
CA ALA A 44 4.69 -3.21 -6.52
C ALA A 44 3.19 -2.96 -6.77
N HIS A 45 2.79 -2.64 -8.00
CA HIS A 45 1.40 -2.37 -8.36
C HIS A 45 0.56 -3.62 -8.63
N VAL A 46 1.19 -4.80 -8.76
CA VAL A 46 0.48 -6.05 -9.06
C VAL A 46 -0.58 -6.35 -8.00
N GLU A 47 -0.26 -6.10 -6.74
CA GLU A 47 -1.20 -6.30 -5.62
C GLU A 47 -2.45 -5.40 -5.77
N ASN A 48 -2.29 -4.16 -6.23
CA ASN A 48 -3.41 -3.24 -6.46
C ASN A 48 -4.38 -3.74 -7.54
N VAL A 49 -3.86 -4.47 -8.55
CA VAL A 49 -4.64 -4.92 -9.70
C VAL A 49 -5.21 -6.32 -9.50
N ALA A 50 -4.40 -7.24 -8.97
CA ALA A 50 -4.74 -8.66 -8.86
C ALA A 50 -5.77 -8.94 -7.75
N TRP A 51 -5.83 -8.11 -6.71
CA TRP A 51 -6.73 -8.30 -5.56
C TRP A 51 -7.90 -7.32 -5.53
N ILE A 52 -9.06 -7.79 -5.10
CA ILE A 52 -10.26 -6.95 -4.98
C ILE A 52 -10.07 -5.82 -3.97
N SER A 53 -9.37 -6.07 -2.86
CA SER A 53 -9.09 -5.08 -1.81
C SER A 53 -8.16 -3.96 -2.31
N GLY A 54 -7.25 -4.27 -3.23
CA GLY A 54 -6.33 -3.31 -3.86
C GLY A 54 -7.01 -2.27 -4.75
N ARG A 55 -8.28 -2.47 -5.12
CA ARG A 55 -9.08 -1.50 -5.89
C ARG A 55 -9.16 -0.14 -5.19
N THR A 56 -9.26 -0.14 -3.86
CA THR A 56 -9.36 1.09 -3.06
C THR A 56 -8.15 1.99 -3.24
N ASP A 57 -6.95 1.41 -3.33
CA ASP A 57 -5.71 2.10 -3.59
C ASP A 57 -5.65 2.67 -5.02
N LEU A 58 -6.14 1.93 -6.03
CA LEU A 58 -6.22 2.41 -7.42
C LEU A 58 -7.13 3.64 -7.55
N ILE A 59 -8.33 3.56 -6.97
CA ILE A 59 -9.31 4.66 -6.98
C ILE A 59 -8.72 5.89 -6.27
N SER A 60 -8.13 5.69 -5.10
CA SER A 60 -7.47 6.75 -4.35
C SER A 60 -6.34 7.40 -5.15
N ALA A 61 -5.45 6.61 -5.75
CA ALA A 61 -4.34 7.14 -6.54
C ALA A 61 -4.82 7.92 -7.77
N LEU A 62 -5.82 7.41 -8.51
CA LEU A 62 -6.44 8.12 -9.63
C LEU A 62 -6.95 9.50 -9.21
N PHE A 63 -7.73 9.56 -8.12
CA PHE A 63 -8.27 10.80 -7.60
C PHE A 63 -7.20 11.75 -7.08
N VAL A 64 -6.17 11.24 -6.39
CA VAL A 64 -5.04 12.04 -5.91
C VAL A 64 -4.25 12.64 -7.08
N PHE A 65 -3.98 11.86 -8.13
CA PHE A 65 -3.26 12.35 -9.29
C PHE A 65 -4.08 13.40 -10.06
N ALA A 66 -5.38 13.16 -10.24
CA ALA A 66 -6.27 14.13 -10.86
C ALA A 66 -6.42 15.41 -10.01
N ALA A 67 -6.56 15.29 -8.69
CA ALA A 67 -6.59 16.42 -7.76
C ALA A 67 -5.31 17.24 -7.82
N PHE A 68 -4.14 16.57 -7.85
CA PHE A 68 -2.86 17.26 -7.96
C PHE A 68 -2.75 17.99 -9.30
N TYR A 69 -3.17 17.37 -10.40
CA TYR A 69 -3.14 17.98 -11.72
C TYR A 69 -4.02 19.24 -11.78
N LEU A 70 -5.25 19.16 -11.26
CA LEU A 70 -6.16 20.31 -11.20
C LEU A 70 -5.68 21.41 -10.26
N PHE A 71 -5.02 21.04 -9.15
CA PHE A 71 -4.39 22.03 -8.28
C PHE A 71 -3.28 22.78 -9.00
N LEU A 72 -2.43 22.10 -9.77
CA LEU A 72 -1.39 22.74 -10.59
C LEU A 72 -2.01 23.65 -11.65
N ASP A 73 -3.14 23.26 -12.26
CA ASP A 73 -3.87 24.12 -13.20
C ASP A 73 -4.48 25.35 -12.54
N TYR A 74 -5.04 25.19 -11.34
CA TYR A 74 -5.48 26.31 -10.50
C TYR A 74 -4.32 27.24 -10.12
N ASP A 75 -3.16 26.72 -9.76
CA ASP A 75 -2.05 27.54 -9.30
C ASP A 75 -1.47 28.41 -10.43
N GLU A 76 -1.53 27.92 -11.68
CA GLU A 76 -1.10 28.64 -12.89
C GLU A 76 -2.17 29.61 -13.42
N ARG A 77 -3.44 29.17 -13.52
CA ARG A 77 -4.51 29.91 -14.23
C ARG A 77 -5.54 30.55 -13.31
N GLY A 78 -5.51 30.23 -12.02
CA GLY A 78 -6.56 30.59 -11.07
C GLY A 78 -7.90 29.90 -11.33
N GLY A 79 -8.94 30.39 -10.65
CA GLY A 79 -10.32 29.94 -10.80
C GLY A 79 -10.80 29.04 -9.65
N ARG A 80 -11.81 29.52 -8.92
CA ARG A 80 -12.44 28.80 -7.81
C ARG A 80 -12.99 27.41 -8.20
N PRO A 81 -13.60 27.21 -9.39
CA PRO A 81 -14.08 25.88 -9.80
C PRO A 81 -12.98 24.82 -9.87
N ARG A 82 -11.77 25.19 -10.33
CA ARG A 82 -10.63 24.25 -10.41
C ARG A 82 -10.15 23.84 -9.02
N LEU A 83 -10.05 24.80 -8.10
CA LEU A 83 -9.68 24.52 -6.71
C LEU A 83 -10.75 23.65 -6.04
N ALA A 84 -12.03 23.97 -6.22
CA ALA A 84 -13.13 23.19 -5.67
C ALA A 84 -13.13 21.75 -6.23
N ALA A 85 -12.91 21.57 -7.53
CA ALA A 85 -12.78 20.26 -8.15
C ALA A 85 -11.56 19.50 -7.62
N ALA A 86 -10.40 20.15 -7.45
CA ALA A 86 -9.21 19.53 -6.88
C ALA A 86 -9.44 19.05 -5.44
N VAL A 87 -10.08 19.87 -4.61
CA VAL A 87 -10.45 19.51 -3.22
C VAL A 87 -11.48 18.38 -3.19
N GLY A 88 -12.48 18.43 -4.08
CA GLY A 88 -13.50 17.39 -4.21
C GLY A 88 -12.91 16.03 -4.60
N LEU A 89 -12.03 16.00 -5.62
CA LEU A 89 -11.31 14.78 -6.01
C LEU A 89 -10.41 14.28 -4.87
N PHE A 90 -9.69 15.17 -4.19
CA PHE A 90 -8.91 14.78 -3.02
C PHE A 90 -9.77 14.13 -1.93
N PHE A 91 -10.95 14.70 -1.63
CA PHE A 91 -11.88 14.13 -0.66
C PHE A 91 -12.41 12.76 -1.10
N LEU A 92 -12.75 12.58 -2.38
CA LEU A 92 -13.11 11.27 -2.93
C LEU A 92 -11.94 10.27 -2.82
N GLY A 93 -10.70 10.73 -2.99
CA GLY A 93 -9.50 9.93 -2.74
C GLY A 93 -9.43 9.45 -1.29
N LEU A 94 -9.68 10.33 -0.32
CA LEU A 94 -9.70 9.99 1.11
C LEU A 94 -10.78 8.96 1.44
N LEU A 95 -11.97 9.06 0.85
CA LEU A 95 -13.03 8.05 1.01
C LEU A 95 -12.64 6.68 0.46
N GLY A 96 -11.71 6.63 -0.49
CA GLY A 96 -11.11 5.38 -0.99
C GLY A 96 -10.05 4.83 -0.04
N LYS A 97 -9.01 5.62 0.24
CA LYS A 97 -7.88 5.26 1.10
C LYS A 97 -7.27 6.48 1.78
N GLU A 98 -6.82 6.27 3.01
CA GLU A 98 -6.05 7.23 3.82
C GLU A 98 -4.72 7.65 3.17
N MET A 99 -4.19 6.84 2.24
CA MET A 99 -3.01 7.17 1.44
C MET A 99 -3.16 8.45 0.63
N ALA A 100 -4.39 8.90 0.36
CA ALA A 100 -4.65 10.19 -0.27
C ALA A 100 -4.09 11.37 0.51
N LEU A 101 -3.91 11.25 1.84
CA LEU A 101 -3.28 12.28 2.69
C LEU A 101 -1.88 12.69 2.20
N THR A 102 -1.20 11.86 1.41
CA THR A 102 0.08 12.18 0.75
C THR A 102 0.01 13.47 -0.09
N LEU A 103 -1.17 13.82 -0.62
CA LEU A 103 -1.31 15.03 -1.43
C LEU A 103 -1.01 16.30 -0.62
N ILE A 104 -1.41 16.37 0.65
CA ILE A 104 -1.21 17.56 1.49
C ILE A 104 0.28 17.94 1.59
N PRO A 105 1.20 17.07 2.08
CA PRO A 105 2.61 17.41 2.14
C PRO A 105 3.20 17.65 0.74
N ALA A 106 2.72 16.97 -0.31
CA ALA A 106 3.15 17.26 -1.68
C ALA A 106 2.80 18.69 -2.10
N LEU A 107 1.57 19.17 -1.82
CA LEU A 107 1.13 20.53 -2.11
C LEU A 107 1.86 21.56 -1.26
N VAL A 108 2.08 21.29 0.04
CA VAL A 108 2.85 22.17 0.94
C VAL A 108 4.26 22.32 0.42
N LEU A 109 4.96 21.21 0.12
CA LEU A 109 6.32 21.24 -0.42
C LEU A 109 6.37 21.97 -1.75
N ARG A 110 5.46 21.64 -2.67
CA ARG A 110 5.35 22.29 -3.97
C ARG A 110 5.27 23.81 -3.85
N GLN A 111 4.35 24.30 -3.02
CA GLN A 111 4.11 25.72 -2.86
C GLN A 111 5.20 26.42 -2.06
N TRP A 112 5.77 25.74 -1.07
CA TRP A 112 6.88 26.28 -0.29
C TRP A 112 8.12 26.48 -1.15
N LEU A 113 8.44 25.51 -2.01
CA LEU A 113 9.62 25.55 -2.89
C LEU A 113 9.53 26.59 -4.00
N GLU A 114 8.31 26.99 -4.41
CA GLU A 114 8.12 27.93 -5.51
C GLU A 114 7.61 29.31 -5.12
N ARG A 115 6.67 29.38 -4.19
CA ARG A 115 5.95 30.60 -3.82
C ARG A 115 6.14 31.00 -2.36
N GLY A 116 6.90 30.20 -1.60
CA GLY A 116 7.23 30.46 -0.20
C GLY A 116 6.16 29.97 0.80
N ALA A 117 6.52 30.01 2.09
CA ALA A 117 5.76 29.37 3.16
C ALA A 117 4.36 29.98 3.34
N LYS A 118 4.23 31.31 3.20
CA LYS A 118 2.93 32.00 3.30
C LYS A 118 1.95 31.48 2.25
N ARG A 119 2.41 31.33 0.99
CA ARG A 119 1.54 30.83 -0.08
C ARG A 119 1.16 29.37 0.17
N ALA A 120 2.11 28.53 0.59
CA ALA A 120 1.86 27.15 0.95
C ALA A 120 0.74 27.00 1.99
N ALA A 121 0.76 27.77 3.07
CA ALA A 121 -0.31 27.75 4.07
C ALA A 121 -1.67 28.16 3.47
N THR A 122 -1.70 29.27 2.70
CA THR A 122 -2.95 29.82 2.16
C THR A 122 -3.58 29.03 1.01
N SER A 123 -2.81 28.22 0.27
CA SER A 123 -3.37 27.42 -0.83
C SER A 123 -3.79 26.01 -0.43
N VAL A 124 -3.28 25.50 0.71
CA VAL A 124 -3.50 24.10 1.11
C VAL A 124 -4.59 23.96 2.19
N TRP A 125 -4.96 25.03 2.91
CA TRP A 125 -6.01 24.94 3.95
C TRP A 125 -7.34 24.31 3.49
N PRO A 126 -7.84 24.45 2.24
CA PRO A 126 -9.05 23.75 1.83
C PRO A 126 -8.90 22.22 1.85
N PHE A 127 -7.71 21.72 1.53
CA PHE A 127 -7.37 20.29 1.61
C PHE A 127 -7.26 19.84 3.07
N MET A 128 -6.72 20.69 3.95
CA MET A 128 -6.66 20.40 5.40
C MET A 128 -8.07 20.27 5.99
N ILE A 129 -9.00 21.14 5.60
CA ILE A 129 -10.40 21.05 6.04
C ILE A 129 -11.05 19.77 5.52
N ALA A 130 -10.87 19.44 4.24
CA ALA A 130 -11.39 18.19 3.68
C ALA A 130 -10.86 16.96 4.42
N ALA A 131 -9.57 16.94 4.77
CA ALA A 131 -8.97 15.88 5.58
C ALA A 131 -9.53 15.83 7.01
N ALA A 132 -9.77 16.98 7.64
CA ALA A 132 -10.40 17.04 8.97
C ALA A 132 -11.84 16.51 8.96
N VAL A 133 -12.63 16.89 7.94
CA VAL A 133 -13.99 16.37 7.74
C VAL A 133 -13.96 14.86 7.54
N TYR A 134 -13.08 14.35 6.68
CA TYR A 134 -12.88 12.92 6.49
C TYR A 134 -12.55 12.22 7.81
N TRP A 135 -11.62 12.77 8.61
CA TRP A 135 -11.23 12.19 9.88
C TRP A 135 -12.40 12.10 10.87
N ILE A 136 -13.26 13.13 10.95
CA ILE A 136 -14.47 13.12 11.79
C ILE A 136 -15.44 12.03 11.31
N LEU A 137 -15.70 11.94 10.00
CA LEU A 137 -16.60 10.92 9.44
C LEU A 137 -16.07 9.51 9.67
N HIS A 138 -14.77 9.32 9.44
CA HIS A 138 -14.09 8.05 9.65
C HIS A 138 -14.14 7.62 11.12
N HIS A 139 -13.87 8.54 12.05
CA HIS A 139 -13.91 8.25 13.48
C HIS A 139 -15.30 7.84 13.95
N ARG A 140 -16.35 8.58 13.54
CA ARG A 140 -17.74 8.24 13.86
C ARG A 140 -18.17 6.91 13.25
N ALA A 141 -17.71 6.59 12.03
CA ALA A 141 -17.99 5.31 11.39
C ALA A 141 -17.24 4.14 12.06
N ALA A 142 -16.12 4.43 12.74
CA ALA A 142 -15.29 3.43 13.42
C ALA A 142 -15.74 3.12 14.87
N GLU A 143 -16.72 3.85 15.43
CA GLU A 143 -17.34 3.56 16.72
C GLU A 143 -18.05 2.19 16.67
N GLY A 144 -17.32 1.13 17.04
CA GLY A 144 -17.78 -0.27 17.03
C GLY A 144 -16.79 -1.28 16.46
N GLY A 145 -15.71 -0.83 15.81
CA GLY A 145 -14.74 -1.70 15.12
C GLY A 145 -13.29 -1.40 15.51
N GLY A 146 -13.00 -1.29 16.81
CA GLY A 146 -11.66 -0.97 17.32
C GLY A 146 -10.60 -1.93 16.75
N ILE A 147 -9.83 -1.48 15.78
CA ILE A 147 -8.65 -2.20 15.30
C ILE A 147 -7.56 -1.99 16.34
N GLU A 148 -7.22 -3.06 17.05
CA GLU A 148 -6.20 -3.06 18.09
C GLU A 148 -4.84 -2.63 17.50
N ASN A 149 -4.21 -1.62 18.10
CA ASN A 149 -2.90 -1.16 17.68
C ASN A 149 -1.81 -2.12 18.15
N LEU A 150 -1.18 -2.78 17.18
CA LEU A 150 -0.19 -3.82 17.41
C LEU A 150 1.15 -3.28 17.95
N TYR A 151 1.35 -1.96 17.96
CA TYR A 151 2.53 -1.26 18.49
C TYR A 151 2.11 -0.24 19.56
N HIS A 152 2.45 -0.52 20.81
CA HIS A 152 2.05 0.29 21.94
C HIS A 152 2.95 1.53 22.14
N THR A 153 4.18 1.54 21.61
CA THR A 153 5.13 2.67 21.79
C THR A 153 5.47 3.40 20.49
N PHE A 154 5.73 4.71 20.58
CA PHE A 154 6.15 5.56 19.46
C PHE A 154 7.50 5.14 18.85
N GLY A 155 8.41 4.60 19.68
CA GLY A 155 9.72 4.11 19.23
C GLY A 155 9.59 2.88 18.32
N ASP A 156 8.77 1.90 18.71
CA ASP A 156 8.54 0.69 17.92
C ASP A 156 7.85 1.01 16.58
N ARG A 157 6.91 1.97 16.60
CA ARG A 157 6.26 2.51 15.39
C ARG A 157 7.28 3.10 14.43
N SER A 158 8.17 3.97 14.94
CA SER A 158 9.17 4.71 14.16
C SER A 158 10.24 3.81 13.51
N LEU A 159 10.72 2.79 14.22
CA LEU A 159 11.71 1.84 13.70
C LEU A 159 11.10 0.88 12.66
N ASN A 160 9.83 0.54 12.81
CA ASN A 160 9.09 -0.24 11.82
C ASN A 160 8.91 0.53 10.50
N VAL A 161 8.69 1.85 10.54
CA VAL A 161 8.69 2.71 9.34
C VAL A 161 9.96 2.51 8.55
N LEU A 162 11.10 2.68 9.22
CA LEU A 162 12.41 2.72 8.57
C LEU A 162 12.80 1.34 8.05
N ARG A 163 12.40 0.28 8.76
CA ARG A 163 12.47 -1.11 8.25
C ARG A 163 11.58 -1.31 7.02
N ASN A 164 10.31 -0.93 7.05
CA ASN A 164 9.39 -1.13 5.93
C ASN A 164 9.77 -0.25 4.73
N LEU A 165 10.34 0.93 4.96
CA LEU A 165 10.91 1.81 3.94
C LEU A 165 12.16 1.18 3.30
N SER A 166 13.14 0.78 4.12
CA SER A 166 14.37 0.16 3.63
C SER A 166 14.10 -1.17 2.93
N LEU A 167 13.22 -2.00 3.47
CA LEU A 167 12.84 -3.27 2.86
C LEU A 167 11.94 -3.03 1.64
N GLY A 168 10.89 -2.22 1.74
CA GLY A 168 9.91 -2.00 0.69
C GLY A 168 10.49 -1.30 -0.53
N VAL A 169 11.28 -0.23 -0.35
CA VAL A 169 11.91 0.49 -1.46
C VAL A 169 13.02 -0.35 -2.07
N TRP A 170 14.01 -0.82 -1.30
CA TRP A 170 15.12 -1.63 -1.82
C TRP A 170 14.64 -2.92 -2.50
N ARG A 171 13.68 -3.63 -1.89
CA ARG A 171 13.20 -4.92 -2.41
C ARG A 171 12.13 -4.78 -3.50
N SER A 172 11.46 -3.64 -3.65
CA SER A 172 10.63 -3.38 -4.85
C SER A 172 11.47 -3.27 -6.12
N PHE A 173 12.77 -2.97 -5.98
CA PHE A 173 13.72 -2.87 -7.09
C PHE A 173 14.64 -4.10 -7.24
N VAL A 174 14.54 -5.12 -6.36
CA VAL A 174 15.37 -6.34 -6.39
C VAL A 174 14.50 -7.60 -6.63
N PRO A 175 14.88 -8.51 -7.55
CA PRO A 175 14.18 -9.77 -7.78
C PRO A 175 14.00 -10.60 -6.51
N GLY A 176 12.77 -11.08 -6.26
CA GLY A 176 12.45 -11.89 -5.08
C GLY A 176 12.09 -11.08 -3.83
N GLY A 177 12.17 -9.75 -3.89
CA GLY A 177 11.69 -8.87 -2.84
C GLY A 177 10.21 -9.06 -2.47
N PHE A 178 9.41 -9.45 -3.46
CA PHE A 178 7.98 -9.76 -3.36
C PHE A 178 7.68 -10.98 -2.47
N GLU A 179 8.59 -11.96 -2.39
CA GLU A 179 8.41 -13.18 -1.59
C GLU A 179 8.27 -12.88 -0.10
N TYR A 180 9.08 -11.94 0.38
CA TYR A 180 9.31 -11.75 1.80
C TYR A 180 8.29 -10.81 2.46
N LEU A 181 7.61 -9.96 1.69
CA LEU A 181 6.60 -9.03 2.20
C LEU A 181 5.26 -9.73 2.46
N ILE A 182 4.95 -10.77 1.69
CA ILE A 182 3.80 -11.65 1.93
C ILE A 182 4.13 -12.68 3.01
N SER A 183 5.41 -13.09 3.09
CA SER A 183 5.86 -14.05 4.11
C SER A 183 6.05 -13.44 5.51
N ALA A 184 5.97 -12.13 5.64
CA ALA A 184 6.16 -11.42 6.91
C ALA A 184 4.84 -11.37 7.68
N THR A 185 4.41 -12.50 8.24
CA THR A 185 3.40 -12.44 9.30
C THR A 185 3.98 -11.66 10.50
N ARG A 186 3.10 -10.97 11.23
CA ARG A 186 3.39 -10.11 12.40
C ARG A 186 4.49 -10.67 13.32
N GLU A 187 4.50 -11.98 13.55
CA GLU A 187 5.41 -12.67 14.47
C GLU A 187 6.77 -13.03 13.87
N GLU A 188 6.85 -13.28 12.57
CA GLU A 188 8.09 -13.72 11.93
C GLU A 188 8.88 -12.57 11.32
N ALA A 189 8.23 -11.48 10.94
CA ALA A 189 8.91 -10.26 10.48
C ALA A 189 9.89 -9.73 11.53
N GLY A 190 9.53 -9.85 12.82
CA GLY A 190 10.40 -9.49 13.95
C GLY A 190 11.54 -10.50 14.20
N LYS A 191 11.32 -11.79 13.92
CA LYS A 191 12.32 -12.87 14.08
C LYS A 191 13.34 -12.90 12.93
N LEU A 192 12.89 -12.69 11.68
CA LEU A 192 13.71 -12.69 10.47
C LEU A 192 14.51 -11.39 10.29
N PHE A 193 13.99 -10.27 10.81
CA PHE A 193 14.66 -8.97 10.75
C PHE A 193 14.64 -8.31 12.14
N PRO A 194 15.46 -8.83 13.09
CA PRO A 194 15.58 -8.24 14.41
C PRO A 194 16.11 -6.81 14.27
N LEU A 195 15.28 -5.83 14.59
CA LEU A 195 15.74 -4.47 14.75
C LEU A 195 16.48 -4.37 16.09
N PRO A 196 17.53 -3.53 16.20
CA PRO A 196 18.06 -3.18 17.50
C PRO A 196 16.94 -2.51 18.31
N GLY A 197 16.45 -3.18 19.35
CA GLY A 197 15.38 -2.65 20.18
C GLY A 197 15.80 -1.34 20.88
N GLY A 198 14.82 -0.46 21.10
CA GLY A 198 14.96 0.73 21.94
C GLY A 198 15.86 1.83 21.36
N LEU A 199 16.50 2.58 22.25
CA LEU A 199 17.32 3.76 21.94
C LEU A 199 18.42 3.46 20.91
N LYS A 200 18.96 2.23 20.88
CA LYS A 200 20.01 1.82 19.94
C LYS A 200 19.56 1.81 18.48
N GLY A 201 18.35 1.33 18.18
CA GLY A 201 17.79 1.38 16.83
C GLY A 201 17.44 2.81 16.39
N ALA A 202 16.97 3.63 17.34
CA ALA A 202 16.70 5.04 17.07
C ALA A 202 18.00 5.80 16.75
N LEU A 203 19.09 5.52 17.46
CA LEU A 203 20.40 6.11 17.24
C LEU A 203 21.09 5.66 15.95
N THR A 204 20.78 4.48 15.40
CA THR A 204 21.33 4.04 14.11
C THR A 204 20.61 4.65 12.91
N LEU A 205 19.31 4.95 13.04
CA LEU A 205 18.51 5.50 11.94
C LEU A 205 18.36 7.03 11.97
N ALA A 206 18.53 7.66 13.14
CA ALA A 206 18.51 9.12 13.27
C ALA A 206 19.54 9.84 12.36
N PRO A 207 20.80 9.36 12.22
CA PRO A 207 21.76 9.98 11.31
C PRO A 207 21.30 9.93 9.85
N LEU A 208 20.67 8.82 9.42
CA LEU A 208 20.14 8.69 8.06
C LEU A 208 18.97 9.64 7.82
N ALA A 209 18.02 9.73 8.77
CA ALA A 209 16.89 10.65 8.69
C ALA A 209 17.35 12.12 8.69
N LEU A 210 18.33 12.46 9.54
CA LEU A 210 18.92 13.80 9.59
C LEU A 210 19.72 14.12 8.32
N ALA A 211 20.46 13.15 7.77
CA ALA A 211 21.16 13.32 6.49
C ALA A 211 20.17 13.54 5.33
N LEU A 212 19.05 12.81 5.32
CA LEU A 212 18.00 12.95 4.30
C LEU A 212 17.27 14.29 4.43
N ALA A 213 16.96 14.72 5.65
CA ALA A 213 16.41 16.05 5.92
C ALA A 213 17.41 17.16 5.53
N GLY A 214 18.69 16.98 5.86
CA GLY A 214 19.78 17.86 5.47
C GLY A 214 19.92 17.96 3.95
N LEU A 215 19.83 16.83 3.24
CA LEU A 215 19.84 16.77 1.78
C LEU A 215 18.65 17.51 1.18
N ILE A 216 17.43 17.30 1.71
CA ILE A 216 16.22 18.03 1.31
C ILE A 216 16.42 19.54 1.49
N ILE A 217 16.94 19.98 2.63
CA ILE A 217 17.19 21.40 2.93
C ILE A 217 18.28 21.97 2.02
N ALA A 218 19.36 21.24 1.79
CA ALA A 218 20.47 21.66 0.93
C ALA A 218 20.04 21.80 -0.53
N LEU A 219 19.22 20.85 -1.01
CA LEU A 219 18.77 20.80 -2.40
C LEU A 219 17.55 21.70 -2.68
N ARG A 220 16.83 22.21 -1.67
CA ARG A 220 15.53 22.92 -1.83
C ARG A 220 15.56 24.08 -2.83
N LYS A 221 16.68 24.78 -2.95
CA LYS A 221 16.80 25.94 -3.85
C LYS A 221 17.23 25.54 -5.26
N ARG A 222 18.05 24.49 -5.39
CA ARG A 222 18.68 24.06 -6.65
C ARG A 222 17.83 23.02 -7.39
N GLU A 223 17.25 22.08 -6.65
CA GLU A 223 16.65 20.85 -7.18
C GLU A 223 15.22 20.67 -6.66
N ARG A 224 14.35 21.65 -6.94
CA ARG A 224 12.98 21.69 -6.41
C ARG A 224 12.19 20.40 -6.70
N LEU A 225 12.34 19.80 -7.89
CA LEU A 225 11.65 18.55 -8.23
C LEU A 225 12.19 17.33 -7.50
N VAL A 226 13.51 17.27 -7.27
CA VAL A 226 14.12 16.20 -6.44
C VAL A 226 13.62 16.30 -5.01
N VAL A 227 13.56 17.52 -4.46
CA VAL A 227 13.06 17.76 -3.11
C VAL A 227 11.56 17.48 -2.99
N LEU A 228 10.77 17.85 -3.99
CA LEU A 228 9.35 17.48 -4.06
C LEU A 228 9.18 15.96 -4.09
N GLY A 229 9.92 15.26 -4.96
CA GLY A 229 9.84 13.80 -5.10
C GLY A 229 10.28 13.06 -3.83
N LEU A 230 11.44 13.39 -3.26
CA LEU A 230 11.89 12.77 -2.01
C LEU A 230 10.96 13.11 -0.84
N GLY A 231 10.65 14.39 -0.64
CA GLY A 231 9.84 14.83 0.49
C GLY A 231 8.41 14.29 0.45
N ALA A 232 7.74 14.37 -0.70
CA ALA A 232 6.38 13.86 -0.85
C ALA A 232 6.34 12.32 -0.86
N GLY A 233 7.32 11.65 -1.47
CA GLY A 233 7.44 10.19 -1.43
C GLY A 233 7.59 9.66 0.00
N LEU A 234 8.49 10.25 0.79
CA LEU A 234 8.69 9.89 2.19
C LEU A 234 7.46 10.23 3.05
N ALA A 235 6.87 11.41 2.87
CA ALA A 235 5.68 11.81 3.60
C ALA A 235 4.48 10.90 3.27
N GLY A 236 4.38 10.41 2.03
CA GLY A 236 3.36 9.46 1.61
C GLY A 236 3.47 8.08 2.25
N LEU A 237 4.58 7.78 2.91
CA LEU A 237 4.79 6.54 3.64
C LEU A 237 4.40 6.67 5.11
N ALA A 238 4.07 7.88 5.58
CA ALA A 238 3.65 8.15 6.95
C ALA A 238 2.36 7.41 7.37
N PRO A 239 1.31 7.25 6.54
CA PRO A 239 0.11 6.51 6.96
C PRO A 239 0.40 5.04 7.29
N VAL A 240 1.35 4.42 6.59
CA VAL A 240 1.71 3.00 6.73
C VAL A 240 2.93 2.76 7.61
N SER A 241 3.45 3.84 8.16
CA SER A 241 4.57 3.88 9.09
C SER A 241 4.16 3.34 10.48
N GLY A 242 2.88 3.42 10.82
CA GLY A 242 2.41 3.15 12.18
C GLY A 242 2.63 4.31 13.15
N VAL A 243 3.24 5.44 12.73
CA VAL A 243 3.25 6.70 13.51
C VAL A 243 1.82 7.17 13.75
N VAL A 244 0.99 7.09 12.71
CA VAL A 244 -0.47 7.14 12.84
C VAL A 244 -0.96 5.70 12.98
N PRO A 245 -1.63 5.34 14.08
CA PRO A 245 -2.10 4.00 14.33
C PRO A 245 -3.21 3.58 13.35
N ILE A 246 -2.82 3.05 12.20
CA ILE A 246 -3.71 2.38 11.25
C ILE A 246 -3.24 0.93 11.28
N GLY A 247 -4.01 0.04 11.94
CA GLY A 247 -3.63 -1.33 12.26
C GLY A 247 -3.50 -2.28 11.06
N VAL A 248 -2.69 -1.92 10.07
CA VAL A 248 -2.49 -2.67 8.84
C VAL A 248 -1.00 -2.97 8.64
N VAL A 249 -0.68 -4.23 8.34
CA VAL A 249 0.66 -4.66 7.97
C VAL A 249 1.05 -3.97 6.66
N PHE A 250 2.28 -3.45 6.58
CA PHE A 250 2.80 -2.82 5.37
C PHE A 250 2.68 -3.78 4.17
N ALA A 251 1.97 -3.33 3.15
CA ALA A 251 1.74 -4.05 1.91
C ALA A 251 2.25 -3.22 0.72
N LEU A 252 2.68 -3.88 -0.34
CA LEU A 252 3.28 -3.23 -1.51
C LEU A 252 2.31 -2.29 -2.21
N ARG A 253 1.01 -2.60 -2.12
CA ARG A 253 -0.07 -1.74 -2.63
C ARG A 253 -0.02 -0.29 -2.15
N PHE A 254 0.62 -0.02 -1.00
CA PHE A 254 0.78 1.33 -0.47
C PHE A 254 1.87 2.16 -1.17
N LEU A 255 2.72 1.52 -1.98
CA LEU A 255 3.76 2.21 -2.74
C LEU A 255 3.23 2.88 -4.02
N LEU A 256 1.95 2.72 -4.37
CA LEU A 256 1.38 3.28 -5.59
C LEU A 256 1.54 4.81 -5.68
N ILE A 257 1.16 5.56 -4.64
CA ILE A 257 1.33 7.03 -4.62
C ILE A 257 2.79 7.45 -4.31
N PRO A 258 3.48 6.90 -3.29
CA PRO A 258 4.88 7.22 -3.02
C PRO A 258 5.82 6.89 -4.19
N GLY A 259 5.58 5.78 -4.89
CA GLY A 259 6.36 5.33 -6.04
C GLY A 259 6.36 6.32 -7.19
N PHE A 260 5.23 7.01 -7.42
CA PHE A 260 5.17 8.13 -8.36
C PHE A 260 6.20 9.22 -8.01
N PHE A 261 6.26 9.62 -6.73
CA PHE A 261 7.18 10.67 -6.28
C PHE A 261 8.64 10.24 -6.31
N PHE A 262 8.95 8.96 -6.04
CA PHE A 262 10.31 8.45 -6.23
C PHE A 262 10.73 8.41 -7.70
N LEU A 263 9.83 8.01 -8.60
CA LEU A 263 10.10 8.08 -10.04
C LEU A 263 10.20 9.52 -10.55
N LEU A 264 9.55 10.49 -9.90
CA LEU A 264 9.72 11.92 -10.21
C LEU A 264 11.17 12.37 -9.94
N VAL A 265 11.84 11.83 -8.92
CA VAL A 265 13.26 12.10 -8.67
C VAL A 265 14.11 11.60 -9.84
N ALA A 266 13.89 10.36 -10.29
CA ALA A 266 14.60 9.80 -11.44
C ALA A 266 14.37 10.66 -12.70
N GLY A 267 13.13 11.07 -12.97
CA GLY A 267 12.80 11.97 -14.07
C GLY A 267 13.47 13.34 -13.96
N ALA A 268 13.55 13.90 -12.75
CA ALA A 268 14.19 15.18 -12.48
C ALA A 268 15.71 15.14 -12.66
N LEU A 269 16.34 13.97 -12.49
CA LEU A 269 17.74 13.74 -12.81
C LEU A 269 17.93 13.51 -14.31
N LEU A 270 17.08 12.69 -14.95
CA LEU A 270 17.14 12.38 -16.38
C LEU A 270 16.98 13.62 -17.25
N ARG A 271 16.11 14.58 -16.87
CA ARG A 271 15.94 15.84 -17.61
C ARG A 271 17.19 16.73 -17.66
N ARG A 272 18.24 16.42 -16.90
CA ARG A 272 19.53 17.14 -16.96
C ARG A 272 20.37 16.71 -18.16
N LEU A 273 20.07 15.54 -18.72
CA LEU A 273 20.75 15.04 -19.90
C LEU A 273 20.30 15.86 -21.13
N PRO A 274 21.16 15.99 -22.16
CA PRO A 274 20.85 16.80 -23.33
C PRO A 274 19.51 16.39 -23.94
N ASP A 275 18.64 17.37 -24.18
CA ASP A 275 17.38 17.12 -24.86
C ASP A 275 17.66 16.71 -26.30
N ARG A 276 17.40 15.44 -26.59
CA ARG A 276 17.54 14.87 -27.93
C ARG A 276 16.23 14.90 -28.71
N GLY A 277 15.16 15.49 -28.15
CA GLY A 277 13.84 15.52 -28.78
C GLY A 277 13.35 14.11 -29.16
N PRO A 278 12.67 13.96 -30.31
CA PRO A 278 12.23 12.65 -30.82
C PRO A 278 13.39 11.67 -31.07
N ALA A 279 14.59 12.18 -31.39
CA ALA A 279 15.78 11.35 -31.58
C ALA A 279 16.30 10.74 -30.25
N GLY A 280 15.81 11.21 -29.10
CA GLY A 280 16.07 10.63 -27.79
C GLY A 280 15.21 9.41 -27.46
N LEU A 281 14.11 9.18 -28.20
CA LEU A 281 13.16 8.09 -27.94
C LEU A 281 13.81 6.69 -28.03
N PRO A 282 14.68 6.38 -29.02
CA PRO A 282 15.38 5.09 -29.08
C PRO A 282 16.32 4.89 -27.89
N TRP A 283 17.00 5.95 -27.44
CA TRP A 283 17.91 5.89 -26.29
C TRP A 283 17.14 5.71 -24.97
N ALA A 284 16.01 6.40 -24.83
CA ALA A 284 15.09 6.22 -23.72
C ALA A 284 14.55 4.78 -23.69
N ALA A 285 14.08 4.26 -24.83
CA ALA A 285 13.67 2.87 -24.96
C ALA A 285 14.81 1.90 -24.60
N ALA A 286 16.04 2.17 -25.07
CA ALA A 286 17.21 1.36 -24.76
C ALA A 286 17.59 1.39 -23.26
N LEU A 287 17.41 2.52 -22.57
CA LEU A 287 17.61 2.60 -21.12
C LEU A 287 16.50 1.91 -20.32
N ALA A 288 15.24 2.03 -20.76
CA ALA A 288 14.11 1.40 -20.10
C ALA A 288 14.05 -0.11 -20.36
N ALA A 289 14.47 -0.57 -21.54
CA ALA A 289 14.32 -1.96 -21.99
C ALA A 289 14.95 -2.98 -21.03
N PRO A 290 16.19 -2.82 -20.52
CA PRO A 290 16.75 -3.75 -19.53
C PRO A 290 15.90 -3.84 -18.27
N PHE A 291 15.40 -2.71 -17.76
CA PHE A 291 14.50 -2.69 -16.60
C PHE A 291 13.17 -3.38 -16.93
N ILE A 292 12.55 -3.06 -18.08
CA ILE A 292 11.29 -3.68 -18.50
C ILE A 292 11.46 -5.20 -18.69
N VAL A 293 12.52 -5.65 -19.36
CA VAL A 293 12.82 -7.07 -19.59
C VAL A 293 13.11 -7.77 -18.27
N TRP A 294 13.92 -7.16 -17.41
CA TRP A 294 14.21 -7.68 -16.08
C TRP A 294 12.92 -7.81 -15.26
N TYR A 295 12.08 -6.78 -15.24
CA TYR A 295 10.80 -6.80 -14.54
C TYR A 295 9.84 -7.84 -15.12
N ALA A 296 9.68 -7.90 -16.45
CA ALA A 296 8.86 -8.90 -17.11
C ALA A 296 9.33 -10.32 -16.77
N GLY A 297 10.64 -10.57 -16.79
CA GLY A 297 11.22 -11.85 -16.38
C GLY A 297 10.88 -12.21 -14.94
N THR A 298 11.01 -11.27 -14.00
CA THR A 298 10.60 -11.51 -12.61
C THR A 298 9.09 -11.75 -12.50
N ALA A 299 8.25 -10.91 -13.11
CA ALA A 299 6.80 -11.08 -13.08
C ALA A 299 6.37 -12.48 -13.58
N LEU A 300 7.00 -12.97 -14.67
CA LEU A 300 6.74 -14.32 -15.20
C LEU A 300 7.19 -15.43 -14.26
N MET A 301 8.34 -15.29 -13.58
CA MET A 301 8.77 -16.26 -12.56
C MET A 301 7.82 -16.29 -11.36
N TRP A 302 7.19 -15.16 -11.04
CA TRP A 302 6.30 -15.01 -9.88
C TRP A 302 4.85 -15.38 -10.17
N ALA A 303 4.38 -15.23 -11.41
CA ALA A 303 2.99 -15.46 -11.82
C ALA A 303 2.39 -16.80 -11.33
N PRO A 304 3.13 -17.94 -11.35
CA PRO A 304 2.59 -19.21 -10.82
C PRO A 304 2.26 -19.17 -9.33
N ARG A 305 3.00 -18.41 -8.52
CA ARG A 305 2.79 -18.31 -7.06
C ARG A 305 1.55 -17.48 -6.72
N TRP A 306 1.28 -16.46 -7.53
CA TRP A 306 0.12 -15.55 -7.38
C TRP A 306 -1.18 -16.10 -8.00
N ARG A 307 -1.17 -17.34 -8.48
CA ARG A 307 -2.31 -17.95 -9.17
C ARG A 307 -3.52 -18.14 -8.25
N SER A 308 -3.27 -18.43 -6.98
CA SER A 308 -4.30 -18.64 -5.96
C SER A 308 -3.79 -18.28 -4.57
N ASP A 309 -4.71 -18.01 -3.65
CA ASP A 309 -4.36 -17.79 -2.24
C ASP A 309 -3.66 -19.02 -1.65
N ALA A 310 -4.06 -20.24 -2.04
CA ALA A 310 -3.43 -21.47 -1.59
C ALA A 310 -1.97 -21.61 -2.08
N THR A 311 -1.70 -21.37 -3.37
CA THR A 311 -0.32 -21.41 -3.90
C THR A 311 0.57 -20.33 -3.27
N LEU A 312 -0.02 -19.17 -2.96
CA LEU A 312 0.69 -18.07 -2.32
C LEU A 312 1.06 -18.41 -0.87
N MET A 313 0.10 -18.94 -0.11
CA MET A 313 0.32 -19.34 1.28
C MET A 313 1.23 -20.57 1.40
N ALA A 314 1.22 -21.48 0.42
CA ALA A 314 2.17 -22.59 0.37
C ALA A 314 3.63 -22.10 0.31
N ALA A 315 3.92 -21.06 -0.47
CA ALA A 315 5.25 -20.47 -0.52
C ALA A 315 5.64 -19.77 0.80
N LEU A 316 4.68 -19.13 1.48
CA LEU A 316 4.88 -18.61 2.84
C LEU A 316 5.25 -19.75 3.80
N LEU A 317 4.43 -20.81 3.88
CA LEU A 317 4.60 -21.90 4.84
C LEU A 317 5.89 -22.71 4.64
N GLN A 318 6.48 -22.71 3.44
CA GLN A 318 7.82 -23.27 3.23
C GLN A 318 8.92 -22.54 4.01
N LYS A 319 8.78 -21.22 4.18
CA LYS A 319 9.73 -20.38 4.93
C LYS A 319 9.35 -20.24 6.40
N ALA A 320 8.06 -20.40 6.67
CA ALA A 320 7.38 -20.04 7.90
C ALA A 320 6.39 -21.15 8.30
N PRO A 321 6.87 -22.36 8.61
CA PRO A 321 6.00 -23.52 8.84
C PRO A 321 5.13 -23.41 10.09
N ASP A 322 5.47 -22.51 11.03
CA ASP A 322 4.75 -22.31 12.28
C ASP A 322 3.97 -20.98 12.32
N ALA A 323 3.70 -20.38 11.16
CA ALA A 323 2.89 -19.17 11.07
C ALA A 323 1.39 -19.48 11.20
N ALA A 324 0.80 -19.21 12.36
CA ALA A 324 -0.64 -19.43 12.61
C ALA A 324 -1.53 -18.74 11.56
N LEU A 325 -1.23 -17.47 11.24
CA LEU A 325 -1.93 -16.73 10.21
C LEU A 325 -1.74 -17.34 8.81
N GLY A 326 -0.54 -17.85 8.50
CA GLY A 326 -0.25 -18.50 7.21
C GLY A 326 -1.12 -19.74 7.00
N HIS A 327 -1.23 -20.58 8.03
CA HIS A 327 -2.12 -21.74 8.01
C HIS A 327 -3.60 -21.35 7.91
N PHE A 328 -4.04 -20.33 8.64
CA PHE A 328 -5.41 -19.83 8.54
C PHE A 328 -5.75 -19.32 7.13
N LEU A 329 -4.86 -18.54 6.51
CA LEU A 329 -5.06 -18.02 5.15
C LEU A 329 -4.97 -19.13 4.10
N MET A 330 -4.09 -20.12 4.28
CA MET A 330 -4.02 -21.31 3.43
C MET A 330 -5.37 -22.05 3.44
N ALA A 331 -5.94 -22.25 4.63
CA ALA A 331 -7.23 -22.92 4.81
C ALA A 331 -8.38 -22.13 4.16
N ASN A 332 -8.41 -20.80 4.30
CA ASN A 332 -9.38 -19.94 3.60
C ASN A 332 -9.27 -20.08 2.07
N GLY A 333 -8.03 -20.04 1.55
CA GLY A 333 -7.75 -20.19 0.12
C GLY A 333 -8.26 -21.52 -0.42
N LEU A 334 -7.86 -22.63 0.21
CA LEU A 334 -8.34 -23.98 -0.13
C LEU A 334 -9.86 -24.11 -0.02
N GLY A 335 -10.45 -23.54 1.03
CA GLY A 335 -11.91 -23.54 1.23
C GLY A 335 -12.66 -22.79 0.13
N SER A 336 -12.09 -21.69 -0.38
CA SER A 336 -12.64 -20.92 -1.50
C SER A 336 -12.55 -21.67 -2.84
N GLU A 337 -11.53 -22.51 -3.00
CA GLU A 337 -11.35 -23.43 -4.14
C GLU A 337 -12.24 -24.67 -4.05
N GLY A 338 -12.95 -24.87 -2.93
CA GLY A 338 -13.76 -26.06 -2.68
C GLY A 338 -12.96 -27.28 -2.24
N ARG A 339 -11.66 -27.13 -1.96
CA ARG A 339 -10.76 -28.18 -1.45
C ARG A 339 -10.90 -28.28 0.08
N LEU A 340 -12.10 -28.66 0.53
CA LEU A 340 -12.50 -28.57 1.93
C LEU A 340 -11.71 -29.52 2.83
N GLU A 341 -11.41 -30.70 2.33
CA GLU A 341 -10.65 -31.76 3.02
C GLU A 341 -9.23 -31.29 3.34
N GLU A 342 -8.61 -30.56 2.43
CA GLU A 342 -7.26 -30.00 2.59
C GLU A 342 -7.26 -28.76 3.50
N ALA A 343 -8.37 -28.03 3.58
CA ALA A 343 -8.47 -26.82 4.41
C ALA A 343 -8.50 -27.12 5.92
N VAL A 344 -9.20 -28.19 6.33
CA VAL A 344 -9.37 -28.57 7.74
C VAL A 344 -8.05 -28.73 8.52
N PRO A 345 -7.03 -29.50 8.06
CA PRO A 345 -5.79 -29.64 8.80
C PRO A 345 -5.05 -28.30 8.98
N HIS A 346 -5.17 -27.39 8.02
CA HIS A 346 -4.59 -26.05 8.15
C HIS A 346 -5.33 -25.17 9.16
N TYR A 347 -6.67 -25.20 9.24
CA TYR A 347 -7.38 -24.54 10.34
C TYR A 347 -6.99 -25.10 11.71
N ARG A 348 -6.89 -26.43 11.84
CA ARG A 348 -6.46 -27.07 13.09
C ARG A 348 -5.06 -26.65 13.48
N ARG A 349 -4.11 -26.64 12.55
CA ARG A 349 -2.74 -26.18 12.80
C ARG A 349 -2.70 -24.69 13.20
N ALA A 350 -3.50 -23.84 12.58
CA ALA A 350 -3.63 -22.43 12.97
C ALA A 350 -4.14 -22.28 14.41
N LEU A 351 -5.09 -23.13 14.82
CA LEU A 351 -5.67 -23.16 16.17
C LEU A 351 -4.73 -23.77 17.22
N GLU A 352 -3.88 -24.73 16.84
CA GLU A 352 -2.80 -25.25 17.70
C GLU A 352 -1.78 -24.15 18.01
N LEU A 353 -1.35 -23.42 16.97
CA LEU A 353 -0.37 -22.34 17.10
C LEU A 353 -0.97 -21.09 17.80
N ARG A 354 -2.26 -20.84 17.60
CA ARG A 354 -3.00 -19.73 18.22
C ARG A 354 -4.37 -20.20 18.74
N PRO A 355 -4.45 -20.70 19.98
CA PRO A 355 -5.70 -21.24 20.54
C PRO A 355 -6.84 -20.22 20.67
N HIS A 356 -6.51 -18.95 20.90
CA HIS A 356 -7.48 -17.85 20.96
C HIS A 356 -7.58 -17.15 19.60
N TYR A 357 -8.32 -17.77 18.69
CA TYR A 357 -8.53 -17.27 17.31
C TYR A 357 -9.98 -17.54 16.84
N PRO A 358 -10.95 -16.70 17.27
CA PRO A 358 -12.38 -16.92 17.03
C PRO A 358 -12.73 -17.07 15.54
N GLU A 359 -12.08 -16.31 14.67
CA GLU A 359 -12.28 -16.34 13.22
C GLU A 359 -11.90 -17.68 12.60
N ALA A 360 -10.81 -18.31 13.10
CA ALA A 360 -10.39 -19.64 12.65
C ALA A 360 -11.39 -20.73 13.07
N TRP A 361 -11.93 -20.64 14.30
CA TRP A 361 -13.00 -21.54 14.76
C TRP A 361 -14.28 -21.39 13.93
N TYR A 362 -14.71 -20.16 13.64
CA TYR A 362 -15.88 -19.92 12.80
C TYR A 362 -15.69 -20.49 11.38
N ASN A 363 -14.55 -20.20 10.74
CA ASN A 363 -14.31 -20.66 9.38
C ASN A 363 -14.11 -22.18 9.28
N LEU A 364 -13.52 -22.81 10.30
CA LEU A 364 -13.50 -24.26 10.41
C LEU A 364 -14.93 -24.83 10.49
N GLY A 365 -15.79 -24.22 11.30
CA GLY A 365 -17.20 -24.62 11.39
C GLY A 365 -17.94 -24.51 10.05
N ALA A 366 -17.73 -23.42 9.32
CA ALA A 366 -18.32 -23.24 8.00
C ALA A 366 -17.80 -24.24 6.97
N VAL A 367 -16.53 -24.63 7.04
CA VAL A 367 -15.97 -25.68 6.18
C VAL A 367 -16.52 -27.05 6.54
N GLU A 368 -16.63 -27.39 7.82
CA GLU A 368 -17.22 -28.67 8.25
C GLU A 368 -18.72 -28.75 7.91
N GLU A 369 -19.47 -27.65 8.01
CA GLU A 369 -20.87 -27.55 7.56
C GLU A 369 -20.98 -27.87 6.07
N ARG A 370 -20.11 -27.28 5.23
CA ARG A 370 -20.06 -27.56 3.79
C ARG A 370 -19.64 -28.99 3.44
N ARG A 371 -18.90 -29.67 4.32
CA ARG A 371 -18.55 -31.09 4.20
C ARG A 371 -19.65 -32.03 4.69
N GLY A 372 -20.74 -31.50 5.25
CA GLY A 372 -21.85 -32.28 5.84
C GLY A 372 -21.62 -32.70 7.29
N ASN A 373 -20.52 -32.31 7.91
CA ASN A 373 -20.15 -32.69 9.29
C ASN A 373 -20.80 -31.74 10.31
N SER A 374 -22.12 -31.82 10.44
CA SER A 374 -22.93 -30.89 11.25
C SER A 374 -22.49 -30.82 12.72
N ASP A 375 -22.08 -31.93 13.33
CA ASP A 375 -21.64 -31.94 14.73
C ASP A 375 -20.29 -31.24 14.92
N ALA A 376 -19.33 -31.48 14.03
CA ALA A 376 -18.03 -30.80 14.05
C ALA A 376 -18.17 -29.30 13.78
N ALA A 377 -19.10 -28.93 12.89
CA ALA A 377 -19.45 -27.54 12.61
C ALA A 377 -20.01 -26.85 13.87
N ALA A 378 -20.98 -27.48 14.54
CA ALA A 378 -21.59 -26.95 15.75
C ALA A 378 -20.57 -26.77 16.88
N GLU A 379 -19.68 -27.74 17.10
CA GLU A 379 -18.61 -27.60 18.09
C GLU A 379 -17.70 -26.40 17.76
N SER A 380 -17.30 -26.27 16.50
CA SER A 380 -16.44 -25.16 16.06
C SER A 380 -17.12 -23.80 16.25
N TYR A 381 -18.41 -23.68 15.94
CA TYR A 381 -19.17 -22.45 16.20
C TYR A 381 -19.33 -22.14 17.70
N ARG A 382 -19.55 -23.15 18.55
CA ARG A 382 -19.57 -22.97 20.02
C ARG A 382 -18.22 -22.50 20.54
N ARG A 383 -17.11 -23.06 20.04
CA ARG A 383 -15.75 -22.61 20.39
C ARG A 383 -15.48 -21.16 19.98
N CYS A 384 -15.95 -20.75 18.80
CA CYS A 384 -15.92 -19.35 18.37
C CYS A 384 -16.67 -18.45 19.37
N LEU A 385 -17.91 -18.81 19.72
CA LEU A 385 -18.75 -18.04 20.64
C LEU A 385 -18.26 -18.04 22.09
N ALA A 386 -17.58 -19.11 22.53
CA ALA A 386 -16.94 -19.15 23.85
C ALA A 386 -15.80 -18.13 23.96
N GLN A 387 -15.11 -17.84 22.86
CA GLN A 387 -14.05 -16.83 22.82
C GLN A 387 -14.58 -15.43 22.53
N ASN A 388 -15.58 -15.31 21.66
CA ASN A 388 -16.26 -14.07 21.35
C ASN A 388 -17.78 -14.27 21.35
N PRO A 389 -18.47 -14.03 22.48
CA PRO A 389 -19.92 -14.19 22.60
C PRO A 389 -20.73 -13.33 21.62
N ASN A 390 -20.13 -12.24 21.13
CA ASN A 390 -20.70 -11.29 20.18
C ASN A 390 -20.18 -11.55 18.75
N TYR A 391 -20.27 -12.80 18.28
CA TYR A 391 -19.93 -13.18 16.91
C TYR A 391 -21.20 -13.63 16.13
N PRO A 392 -21.99 -12.69 15.56
CA PRO A 392 -23.26 -13.01 14.91
C PRO A 392 -23.19 -14.11 13.83
N PRO A 393 -22.15 -14.17 12.98
CA PRO A 393 -22.04 -15.23 11.97
C PRO A 393 -22.01 -16.64 12.56
N ALA A 394 -21.33 -16.83 13.71
CA ALA A 394 -21.24 -18.14 14.37
C ALA A 394 -22.57 -18.53 15.02
N ARG A 395 -23.30 -17.57 15.61
CA ARG A 395 -24.65 -17.79 16.13
C ARG A 395 -25.62 -18.18 15.01
N ALA A 396 -25.56 -17.50 13.87
CA ALA A 396 -26.36 -17.85 12.70
C ALA A 396 -26.01 -19.26 12.17
N GLY A 397 -24.74 -19.66 12.22
CA GLY A 397 -24.30 -21.01 11.89
C GLY A 397 -24.94 -22.09 12.77
N LEU A 398 -24.96 -21.91 14.09
CA LEU A 398 -25.63 -22.84 15.01
C LEU A 398 -27.14 -22.92 14.75
N LEU A 399 -27.80 -21.77 14.56
CA LEU A 399 -29.22 -21.74 14.24
C LEU A 399 -29.55 -22.50 12.95
N ARG A 400 -28.72 -22.38 11.90
CA ARG A 400 -28.89 -23.16 10.66
C ARG A 400 -28.80 -24.68 10.89
N LEU A 401 -27.96 -25.10 11.82
CA LEU A 401 -27.80 -26.50 12.20
C LEU A 401 -28.88 -26.99 13.19
N GLY A 402 -29.78 -26.13 13.64
CA GLY A 402 -30.77 -26.44 14.67
C GLY A 402 -30.17 -26.70 16.05
N ARG A 403 -29.04 -26.06 16.36
CA ARG A 403 -28.20 -26.32 17.56
C ARG A 403 -28.09 -25.13 18.51
#